data_AF-A0A9P5X8L0-F1
#
_entry.id   AF-A0A9P5X8L0-F1
#
_cell.length_a   1.000
_cell.length_b   1.000
_cell.length_c   1.000
_cell.angle_alpha   90.00
_cell.angle_beta   90.00
_cell.angle_gamma   90.00
#
_symmetry.space_group_name_H-M   'P 1'
#
loop_
_entity.id
_entity.type
_entity.pdbx_description
1 polymer ?
#
loop_
_entity_poly.entity_id
_entity_poly.type
_entity_poly.pdbx_seq_one_letter_code
_entity_poly.pdbx_strand_id
1 'polypeptide(L)'
;MVHIRIDREKSPNWIYQDRNQNISRDLFMTTLLMVHNVLDGAITKDQLVEVAKSVPVPENDQFGECLPWILRVVERLDAGGFVTLKDAEALRGEFTEFAVGNRAYATSSRFPNVKVSSFCS
;
A
#
# COMPACT_ATOMS: atom_id res chain seq x y z
N MET A 1 3.73 8.84 1.13
CA MET A 1 3.02 7.57 1.38
C MET A 1 1.54 7.88 1.51
N VAL A 2 0.68 7.09 0.87
CA VAL A 2 -0.77 7.13 1.07
C VAL A 2 -1.17 5.83 1.75
N HIS A 3 -2.07 5.89 2.73
CA HIS A 3 -2.58 4.70 3.42
C HIS A 3 -3.99 4.96 3.95
N ILE A 4 -4.63 3.90 4.44
CA ILE A 4 -5.81 4.02 5.29
C ILE A 4 -5.45 3.53 6.69
N ARG A 5 -6.00 4.20 7.70
CA ARG A 5 -5.86 3.79 9.10
C ARG A 5 -6.98 4.37 9.94
N ILE A 6 -7.12 3.86 11.16
CA ILE A 6 -7.94 4.53 12.17
C ILE A 6 -7.21 5.78 12.65
N ASP A 7 -7.95 6.87 12.72
CA ASP A 7 -7.59 8.09 13.41
C ASP A 7 -8.73 8.42 14.37
N ARG A 8 -8.66 7.92 15.61
CA ARG A 8 -9.76 7.98 16.58
C ARG A 8 -10.16 9.42 16.93
N GLU A 9 -9.28 10.40 16.70
CA GLU A 9 -9.59 11.82 16.87
C GLU A 9 -10.49 12.35 15.75
N LYS A 10 -10.48 11.72 14.56
CA LYS A 10 -11.22 12.16 13.38
C LYS A 10 -12.35 11.23 12.98
N SER A 11 -12.22 9.92 13.23
CA SER A 11 -13.19 8.91 12.81
C SER A 11 -13.09 7.65 13.69
N PRO A 12 -14.22 7.02 14.04
CA PRO A 12 -14.23 5.72 14.69
C PRO A 12 -13.75 4.59 13.76
N ASN A 13 -13.83 4.79 12.43
CA ASN A 13 -13.46 3.84 11.40
C ASN A 13 -12.21 4.29 10.63
N TRP A 14 -11.68 3.42 9.77
CA TRP A 14 -10.64 3.77 8.81
C TRP A 14 -11.01 5.01 8.00
N ILE A 15 -10.01 5.89 7.85
CA ILE A 15 -10.06 7.01 6.94
C ILE A 15 -8.80 7.04 6.09
N TYR A 16 -8.94 7.64 4.92
CA TYR A 16 -7.81 7.98 4.08
C TYR A 16 -6.90 8.97 4.81
N GLN A 17 -5.58 8.78 4.69
CA GLN A 17 -4.60 9.75 5.12
C GLN A 17 -3.43 9.86 4.14
N ASP A 18 -2.96 11.09 3.93
CA ASP A 18 -1.64 11.38 3.39
C ASP A 18 -0.84 12.16 4.44
N ARG A 19 0.36 11.68 4.76
CA ARG A 19 1.26 12.38 5.69
C ARG A 19 2.70 12.13 5.32
N ASN A 20 3.55 13.09 5.66
CA ASN A 20 4.99 12.85 5.72
C ASN A 20 5.24 11.96 6.92
N GLN A 21 5.67 10.72 6.68
CA GLN A 21 5.94 9.73 7.73
C GLN A 21 7.44 9.55 7.85
N ASN A 22 7.97 9.76 9.06
CA ASN A 22 9.36 9.45 9.35
C ASN A 22 9.50 7.95 9.57
N ILE A 23 9.91 7.26 8.51
CA ILE A 23 10.03 5.79 8.52
C ILE A 23 11.20 5.27 9.38
N SER A 24 12.14 6.14 9.79
CA SER A 24 13.40 5.72 10.44
C SER A 24 13.23 5.15 11.86
N ARG A 25 12.04 5.24 12.45
CA ARG A 25 11.72 4.74 13.80
C ARG A 25 10.33 4.10 13.90
N ASP A 26 9.64 3.95 12.78
CA ASP A 26 8.34 3.32 12.74
C ASP A 26 8.51 1.80 12.67
N LEU A 27 7.71 1.10 13.46
CA LEU A 27 7.68 -0.35 13.47
C LEU A 27 6.72 -0.79 12.38
N PHE A 28 7.27 -0.95 11.18
CA PHE A 28 6.52 -1.46 10.04
C PHE A 28 6.38 -2.97 10.16
N MET A 29 5.32 -3.43 10.84
CA MET A 29 4.81 -4.79 10.65
C MET A 29 4.12 -4.96 9.28
N THR A 30 4.44 -4.08 8.33
CA THR A 30 3.77 -3.91 7.06
C THR A 30 4.60 -4.58 5.97
N THR A 31 3.92 -5.28 5.08
CA THR A 31 4.56 -5.92 3.94
C THR A 31 4.80 -4.87 2.86
N LEU A 32 6.06 -4.65 2.47
CA LEU A 32 6.40 -3.65 1.44
C LEU A 32 6.56 -4.30 0.07
N LEU A 33 5.53 -4.20 -0.75
CA LEU A 33 5.56 -4.59 -2.16
C LEU A 33 5.72 -3.33 -3.04
N MET A 34 6.78 -3.27 -3.83
CA MET A 34 7.00 -2.22 -4.83
C MET A 34 6.22 -2.56 -6.09
N VAL A 35 5.31 -1.68 -6.48
CA VAL A 35 4.46 -1.83 -7.69
C VAL A 35 4.87 -0.91 -8.84
N HIS A 36 5.79 0.01 -8.60
CA HIS A 36 6.27 0.97 -9.59
C HIS A 36 7.70 1.38 -9.28
N ASN A 37 8.55 1.43 -10.30
CA ASN A 37 9.92 1.93 -10.17
C ASN A 37 9.99 3.36 -10.71
N VAL A 38 10.43 4.29 -9.86
CA VAL A 38 10.52 5.72 -10.22
C VAL A 38 11.48 6.00 -11.39
N LEU A 39 12.39 5.07 -11.68
CA LEU A 39 13.28 5.16 -12.85
C LEU A 39 12.52 5.03 -14.18
N ASP A 40 11.35 4.41 -14.18
CA ASP A 40 10.50 4.22 -15.37
C ASP A 40 9.53 5.40 -15.59
N GLY A 41 9.62 6.45 -14.76
CA GLY A 41 8.79 7.65 -14.80
C GLY A 41 8.16 7.91 -13.43
N ALA A 42 8.25 9.12 -12.90
CA ALA A 42 7.76 9.38 -11.55
C ALA A 42 6.23 9.52 -11.50
N ILE A 43 5.55 8.66 -10.72
CA ILE A 43 4.20 8.97 -10.22
C ILE A 43 4.37 10.06 -9.18
N THR A 44 3.82 11.24 -9.47
CA THR A 44 3.90 12.36 -8.53
C THR A 44 3.07 12.07 -7.28
N LYS A 45 3.40 12.72 -6.17
CA LYS A 45 2.63 12.60 -4.93
C LYS A 45 1.17 12.97 -5.15
N ASP A 46 0.90 14.03 -5.91
CA ASP A 46 -0.46 14.54 -6.12
C ASP A 46 -1.30 13.56 -6.92
N GLN A 47 -0.74 12.97 -7.99
CA GLN A 47 -1.39 11.89 -8.75
C GLN A 47 -1.73 10.69 -7.85
N LEU A 48 -0.77 10.25 -7.03
CA LEU A 48 -0.98 9.13 -6.11
C LEU A 48 -2.08 9.45 -5.06
N VAL A 49 -2.10 10.68 -4.55
CA VAL A 49 -3.11 11.16 -3.59
C VAL A 49 -4.49 11.20 -4.23
N GLU A 50 -4.60 11.76 -5.43
CA GLU A 50 -5.85 11.86 -6.18
C GLU A 50 -6.45 10.48 -6.46
N VAL A 51 -5.62 9.57 -6.99
CA VAL A 51 -6.04 8.19 -7.27
C VAL A 51 -6.47 7.48 -5.98
N ALA A 52 -5.68 7.57 -4.91
CA ALA A 52 -6.01 6.88 -3.66
C ALA A 52 -7.29 7.42 -2.99
N LYS A 53 -7.55 8.74 -3.08
CA LYS A 53 -8.80 9.35 -2.59
C LYS A 53 -10.04 8.91 -3.37
N SER A 54 -9.87 8.52 -4.63
CA SER A 54 -10.97 8.02 -5.47
C SER A 54 -11.45 6.62 -5.07
N VAL A 55 -10.67 5.89 -4.26
CA VAL A 55 -11.00 4.53 -3.82
C VAL A 55 -11.74 4.55 -2.49
N PRO A 56 -13.00 4.05 -2.43
CA PRO A 56 -13.76 4.01 -1.19
C PRO A 56 -13.06 3.25 -0.08
N VAL A 57 -12.86 3.91 1.05
CA VAL A 57 -12.32 3.30 2.27
C VAL A 57 -13.40 2.39 2.86
N PRO A 58 -13.11 1.10 3.13
CA PRO A 58 -14.09 0.21 3.72
C PRO A 58 -14.38 0.61 5.17
N GLU A 59 -15.62 0.40 5.62
CA GLU A 59 -15.98 0.58 7.02
C GLU A 59 -15.32 -0.51 7.88
N ASN A 60 -14.34 -0.11 8.68
CA ASN A 60 -13.58 -1.01 9.55
C ASN A 60 -13.04 -0.22 10.75
N ASP A 61 -13.25 -0.74 11.96
CA ASP A 61 -12.84 -0.15 13.23
C ASP A 61 -11.68 -0.89 13.92
N GLN A 62 -11.03 -1.82 13.22
CA GLN A 62 -9.88 -2.59 13.67
C GLN A 62 -8.57 -2.04 13.11
N PHE A 63 -7.51 -2.10 13.92
CA PHE A 63 -6.17 -1.72 13.44
C PHE A 63 -5.62 -2.79 12.49
N GLY A 64 -5.08 -2.36 11.36
CA GLY A 64 -4.45 -3.26 10.40
C GLY A 64 -4.25 -2.64 9.03
N GLU A 65 -3.78 -3.48 8.10
CA GLU A 65 -3.66 -3.16 6.68
C GLU A 65 -4.90 -3.65 5.92
N CYS A 66 -5.18 -3.03 4.77
CA CYS A 66 -6.28 -3.45 3.90
C CYS A 66 -5.76 -3.76 2.50
N LEU A 67 -5.35 -5.02 2.29
CA LEU A 67 -4.97 -5.49 0.96
C LEU A 67 -6.06 -5.22 -0.10
N PRO A 68 -7.37 -5.47 0.16
CA PRO A 68 -8.41 -5.15 -0.83
C PRO A 68 -8.51 -3.67 -1.20
N TRP A 69 -8.23 -2.74 -0.29
CA TRP A 69 -8.20 -1.32 -0.64
C TRP A 69 -6.96 -0.98 -1.46
N ILE A 70 -5.78 -1.48 -1.07
CA ILE A 70 -4.54 -1.26 -1.83
C ILE A 70 -4.65 -1.78 -3.26
N LEU A 71 -5.19 -2.99 -3.46
CA LEU A 71 -5.36 -3.56 -4.80
C LEU A 71 -6.27 -2.68 -5.68
N ARG A 72 -7.36 -2.15 -5.12
CA ARG A 72 -8.23 -1.20 -5.83
C ARG A 72 -7.51 0.11 -6.18
N VAL A 73 -6.57 0.58 -5.34
CA VAL A 73 -5.71 1.72 -5.69
C VAL A 73 -4.80 1.38 -6.86
N VAL A 74 -4.20 0.19 -6.89
CA VAL A 74 -3.35 -0.28 -8.01
C VAL A 74 -4.15 -0.40 -9.30
N GLU A 75 -5.37 -0.96 -9.25
CA GLU A 75 -6.28 -1.01 -10.41
C GLU A 75 -6.62 0.38 -10.95
N ARG A 76 -6.78 1.38 -10.07
CA ARG A 76 -7.00 2.76 -10.50
C ARG A 76 -5.75 3.43 -11.08
N LEU A 77 -4.56 3.09 -10.56
CA LEU A 77 -3.30 3.55 -11.13
C LEU A 77 -3.11 2.98 -12.54
N ASP A 78 -3.45 1.70 -12.74
CA ASP A 78 -3.44 1.04 -14.04
C ASP A 78 -4.42 1.67 -15.04
N ALA A 79 -5.68 1.87 -14.61
CA ALA A 79 -6.67 2.56 -15.43
C ALA A 79 -6.27 4.00 -15.82
N GLY A 80 -5.43 4.66 -15.01
CA GLY A 80 -4.86 5.98 -15.28
C GLY A 80 -3.57 5.96 -16.10
N GLY A 81 -3.04 4.78 -16.44
CA GLY A 81 -1.78 4.63 -17.17
C GLY A 81 -0.53 4.96 -16.36
N PHE A 82 -0.63 5.00 -15.02
CA PHE A 82 0.48 5.32 -14.12
C PHE A 82 1.34 4.10 -13.76
N VAL A 83 0.74 2.91 -13.80
CA VAL A 83 1.35 1.60 -13.56
C VAL A 83 0.78 0.65 -14.60
N THR A 84 1.48 -0.43 -14.93
CA THR A 84 0.92 -1.53 -15.71
C THR A 84 0.61 -2.70 -14.79
N LEU A 85 -0.68 -3.00 -14.58
CA LEU A 85 -1.12 -4.17 -13.83
C LEU A 85 -1.34 -5.35 -14.79
N LYS A 86 -0.51 -6.38 -14.68
CA LYS A 86 -0.58 -7.57 -15.55
C LYS A 86 -1.71 -8.51 -15.15
N ASP A 87 -1.87 -8.74 -13.84
CA ASP A 87 -2.86 -9.65 -13.27
C ASP A 87 -3.14 -9.28 -11.80
N ALA A 88 -4.38 -8.87 -11.52
CA ALA A 88 -4.80 -8.42 -10.19
C ALA A 88 -4.88 -9.56 -9.17
N GLU A 89 -5.31 -10.75 -9.58
CA GLU A 89 -5.46 -11.89 -8.66
C GLU A 89 -4.10 -12.55 -8.40
N ALA A 90 -3.23 -12.60 -9.40
CA ALA A 90 -1.85 -13.04 -9.19
C ALA A 90 -1.08 -12.06 -8.27
N LEU A 91 -1.30 -10.74 -8.41
CA LEU A 91 -0.76 -9.73 -7.48
C LEU A 91 -1.26 -9.96 -6.04
N ARG A 92 -2.56 -10.25 -5.86
CA ARG A 92 -3.14 -10.58 -4.56
C ARG A 92 -2.44 -11.79 -3.94
N GLY A 93 -2.28 -12.86 -4.72
CA GLY A 93 -1.58 -14.08 -4.30
C GLY A 93 -0.14 -13.77 -3.89
N GLU A 94 0.59 -13.05 -4.75
CA GLU A 94 1.97 -12.64 -4.51
C GLU A 94 2.14 -11.85 -3.21
N PHE A 95 1.26 -10.87 -2.98
CA PHE A 95 1.29 -10.06 -1.76
C PHE A 95 0.98 -10.92 -0.53
N THR A 96 -0.02 -11.80 -0.62
CA THR A 96 -0.44 -12.65 0.50
C THR A 96 0.68 -13.62 0.90
N GLU A 97 1.29 -14.30 -0.06
CA GLU A 97 2.42 -15.20 0.17
C GLU A 97 3.62 -14.44 0.75
N PHE A 98 3.93 -13.28 0.18
CA PHE A 98 5.03 -12.45 0.66
C PHE A 98 4.79 -11.99 2.09
N ALA A 99 3.57 -11.53 2.41
CA ALA A 99 3.21 -11.07 3.75
C ALA A 99 3.32 -12.18 4.80
N VAL A 100 2.89 -13.40 4.48
CA VAL A 100 3.02 -14.57 5.37
C VAL A 100 4.50 -14.85 5.66
N GLY A 101 5.36 -14.84 4.64
CA GLY A 101 6.81 -15.04 4.81
C GLY A 101 7.52 -13.90 5.54
N ASN A 102 7.01 -12.67 5.43
CA ASN A 102 7.64 -11.48 6.01
C ASN A 102 7.32 -11.26 7.50
N ARG A 103 6.30 -11.94 8.04
CA ARG A 103 5.93 -11.83 9.47
C ARG A 103 7.08 -12.12 10.43
N ALA A 104 7.97 -13.04 10.07
CA ALA A 104 9.14 -13.37 10.89
C ALA A 104 10.25 -12.29 10.86
N TYR A 105 10.23 -11.40 9.87
CA TYR A 105 11.23 -10.34 9.67
C TYR A 105 10.79 -8.98 10.22
N ALA A 106 9.48 -8.78 10.39
CA ALA A 106 8.88 -7.59 10.99
C ALA A 106 9.28 -7.45 12.47
N THR A 107 10.42 -6.83 12.73
CA THR A 107 10.90 -6.55 14.08
C THR A 107 11.19 -5.06 14.24
N SER A 108 11.19 -4.55 15.47
CA SER A 108 11.55 -3.16 15.82
C SER A 108 12.97 -2.75 15.40
N SER A 109 13.82 -3.71 15.03
CA SER A 109 15.25 -3.52 14.83
C SER A 109 15.70 -3.83 13.40
N ARG A 110 14.80 -4.23 12.50
CA ARG A 110 15.13 -4.58 11.11
C ARG A 110 14.13 -3.99 10.15
N PHE A 111 14.63 -3.54 9.01
CA PHE A 111 13.80 -3.08 7.91
C PHE A 111 13.01 -4.27 7.32
N PRO A 112 11.72 -4.12 6.99
CA PRO A 112 10.95 -5.20 6.37
C PRO A 112 11.56 -5.55 5.01
N ASN A 113 11.47 -6.83 4.60
CA ASN A 113 11.87 -7.19 3.24
C ASN A 113 11.03 -6.37 2.25
N VAL A 114 11.68 -5.88 1.20
CA VAL A 114 11.03 -5.24 0.06
C VAL A 114 11.04 -6.24 -1.09
N LYS A 115 9.88 -6.48 -1.68
CA LYS A 115 9.75 -7.28 -2.90
C LYS A 115 9.31 -6.35 -4.04
N VAL A 116 9.90 -6.52 -5.22
CA VAL A 116 9.36 -5.93 -6.45
C VAL A 116 8.30 -6.88 -7.00
N SER A 117 7.12 -6.35 -7.28
CA SER A 117 6.02 -7.14 -7.83
C SER A 117 6.36 -7.66 -9.22
N SER A 118 6.02 -8.91 -9.50
CA SER A 118 6.14 -9.49 -10.85
C SER A 118 4.98 -9.07 -11.76
N PHE A 119 3.88 -8.64 -11.14
CA PHE A 119 2.59 -8.34 -11.76
C PHE A 119 2.30 -6.84 -11.90
N CYS A 120 3.22 -6.00 -11.46
CA CYS A 120 3.19 -4.55 -11.68
C CYS A 120 4.52 -4.08 -12.29
N SER A 121 4.47 -3.05 -13.12
CA SER A 121 5.64 -2.33 -13.63
C SER A 121 5.30 -0.88 -13.89
#